data_AF-X1TUT9-F1
#
_entry.id   AF-X1TUT9-F1
#
_cell.length_a   1.000
_cell.length_b   1.000
_cell.length_c   1.000
_cell.angle_alpha   90.00
_cell.angle_beta   90.00
_cell.angle_gamma   90.00
#
_symmetry.space_group_name_H-M   'P 1'
#
loop_
_entity.id
_entity.type
_entity.pdbx_description
1 polymer ?
#
loop_
_entity_poly.entity_id
_entity_poly.type
_entity_poly.pdbx_seq_one_letter_code
_entity_poly.pdbx_strand_id
1 'polypeptide(L)'
;GLGNIFLYHKFKDENIITDRHLVSNYYWSGDESSKAVFDCMISLIGKPDYTFLLYANEFAIKKRLIKRDEKDHDINKTPLIAEAYHKMESFLIDNAMKYRLIDTTDLNASEVVDKILKCLSEIKLK
;
A
#
# COMPACT_ATOMS: atom_id res chain seq x y z
N GLY A 1 -11.80 -4.42 -3.22
CA GLY A 1 -12.98 -4.49 -2.34
C GLY A 1 -13.25 -5.91 -1.93
N LEU A 2 -14.12 -6.63 -2.65
CA LEU A 2 -14.59 -7.98 -2.29
C LEU A 2 -13.48 -9.03 -2.10
N GLY A 3 -12.36 -8.91 -2.82
CA GLY A 3 -11.19 -9.77 -2.60
C GLY A 3 -10.64 -9.69 -1.18
N ASN A 4 -10.65 -8.51 -0.55
CA ASN A 4 -10.21 -8.36 0.85
C ASN A 4 -11.19 -9.02 1.81
N ILE A 5 -12.50 -8.92 1.55
CA ILE A 5 -13.53 -9.63 2.34
C ILE A 5 -13.29 -11.14 2.30
N PHE A 6 -13.12 -11.70 1.10
CA PHE A 6 -12.81 -13.12 0.96
C PHE A 6 -11.54 -13.52 1.72
N LEU A 7 -10.47 -12.74 1.58
CA LEU A 7 -9.17 -13.02 2.19
C LEU A 7 -9.28 -13.02 3.72
N TYR A 8 -9.90 -12.00 4.31
CA TYR A 8 -10.08 -11.91 5.76
C TYR A 8 -10.99 -13.01 6.32
N HIS A 9 -12.02 -13.44 5.58
CA HIS A 9 -12.85 -14.57 6.03
C HIS A 9 -12.14 -15.91 5.92
N LYS A 10 -11.39 -16.13 4.83
CA LYS A 10 -10.71 -17.40 4.57
C LYS A 10 -9.56 -17.65 5.56
N PHE A 11 -8.85 -16.59 5.95
CA PHE A 11 -7.64 -16.68 6.77
C PHE A 11 -7.78 -15.95 8.13
N LYS A 12 -9.01 -15.87 8.67
CA LYS A 12 -9.35 -15.06 9.85
C LYS A 12 -8.52 -15.35 11.12
N ASP A 13 -7.96 -16.55 11.22
CA ASP A 13 -7.19 -17.03 12.38
C ASP A 13 -5.70 -17.25 12.02
N GLU A 14 -5.24 -16.71 10.89
CA GLU A 14 -3.88 -16.86 10.38
C GLU A 14 -3.17 -15.50 10.24
N ASN A 15 -1.86 -15.52 10.44
CA ASN A 15 -1.02 -14.38 10.09
C ASN A 15 -0.89 -14.30 8.56
N ILE A 16 -1.41 -13.21 7.99
CA ILE A 16 -1.44 -12.99 6.54
C ILE A 16 -0.63 -11.77 6.14
N ILE A 17 0.01 -11.86 4.98
CA ILE A 17 0.64 -10.73 4.30
C ILE A 17 -0.11 -10.55 2.98
N THR A 18 -0.58 -9.33 2.73
CA THR A 18 -1.31 -9.00 1.51
C THR A 18 -0.48 -8.07 0.64
N ASP A 19 -0.31 -8.41 -0.64
CA ASP A 19 0.12 -7.43 -1.64
C ASP A 19 -1.09 -6.53 -1.96
N ARG A 20 -1.04 -5.31 -1.43
CA ARG A 20 -2.13 -4.30 -1.42
C ARG A 20 -3.28 -4.62 -0.47
N HIS A 21 -3.94 -3.55 -0.05
CA HIS A 21 -5.15 -3.57 0.77
C HIS A 21 -6.07 -2.41 0.32
N LEU A 22 -7.04 -2.00 1.14
CA LEU A 22 -7.97 -0.90 0.86
C LEU A 22 -7.28 0.42 0.48
N VAL A 23 -6.06 0.67 0.95
CA VAL A 23 -5.25 1.86 0.60
C VAL A 23 -5.05 1.98 -0.91
N SER A 24 -4.71 0.88 -1.59
CA SER A 24 -4.53 0.89 -3.05
C SER A 24 -5.86 1.05 -3.79
N ASN A 25 -6.96 0.53 -3.24
CA ASN A 25 -8.29 0.78 -3.81
C ASN A 25 -8.69 2.25 -3.66
N TYR A 26 -8.40 2.87 -2.51
CA TYR A 26 -8.69 4.27 -2.24
C TYR A 26 -7.90 5.20 -3.16
N TYR A 27 -6.65 4.86 -3.47
CA TYR A 27 -5.90 5.60 -4.49
C TYR A 27 -6.69 5.73 -5.81
N TRP A 28 -7.19 4.61 -6.35
CA TRP A 28 -7.85 4.59 -7.66
C TRP A 28 -9.27 5.18 -7.65
N SER A 29 -10.04 4.93 -6.58
CA SER A 29 -11.48 5.23 -6.59
C SER A 29 -11.99 5.93 -5.33
N GLY A 30 -11.09 6.41 -4.47
CA GLY A 30 -11.43 7.10 -3.23
C GLY A 30 -11.64 8.59 -3.41
N ASP A 31 -12.74 9.09 -2.88
CA ASP A 31 -13.12 10.49 -2.78
C ASP A 31 -14.26 10.61 -1.74
N GLU A 32 -14.77 11.83 -1.54
CA GLU A 32 -15.91 12.08 -0.64
C GLU A 32 -17.13 11.23 -0.97
N SER A 33 -17.42 11.01 -2.26
CA SER A 33 -18.61 10.26 -2.70
C SER A 33 -18.52 8.76 -2.37
N SER A 34 -17.30 8.22 -2.35
CA SER A 34 -17.02 6.81 -2.10
C SER A 34 -16.62 6.50 -0.67
N LYS A 35 -16.42 7.53 0.18
CA LYS A 35 -16.00 7.38 1.57
C LYS A 35 -16.84 6.35 2.35
N ALA A 36 -18.16 6.41 2.24
CA ALA A 36 -19.07 5.49 2.92
C ALA A 36 -18.82 4.01 2.55
N VAL A 37 -18.37 3.74 1.32
CA VAL A 37 -18.01 2.39 0.87
C VAL A 37 -16.75 1.92 1.60
N PHE A 38 -15.72 2.76 1.71
CA PHE A 38 -14.49 2.40 2.42
C PHE A 38 -14.72 2.23 3.93
N ASP A 39 -15.52 3.11 4.53
CA ASP A 39 -15.91 3.00 5.94
C ASP A 39 -16.63 1.66 6.21
N CYS A 40 -17.58 1.29 5.36
CA CYS A 40 -18.27 0.00 5.41
C CYS A 40 -17.29 -1.18 5.28
N MET A 41 -16.39 -1.13 4.28
CA MET A 41 -15.38 -2.17 4.08
C MET A 41 -14.50 -2.36 5.33
N ILE A 42 -14.02 -1.27 5.92
CA ILE A 42 -13.22 -1.29 7.15
C ILE A 42 -14.02 -1.87 8.32
N SER A 43 -15.32 -1.52 8.44
CA SER A 43 -16.15 -2.10 9.51
C SER A 43 -16.37 -3.60 9.36
N LEU A 44 -16.39 -4.12 8.13
CA LEU A 44 -16.63 -5.53 7.85
C LEU A 44 -15.38 -6.40 8.07
N ILE A 45 -14.22 -5.93 7.61
CA ILE A 45 -12.99 -6.74 7.59
C ILE A 45 -11.93 -6.27 8.59
N GLY A 46 -12.13 -5.12 9.21
CA GLY A 46 -11.14 -4.49 10.07
C GLY A 46 -10.02 -3.80 9.27
N LYS A 47 -8.83 -3.76 9.89
CA LYS A 47 -7.64 -3.07 9.39
C LYS A 47 -6.44 -4.02 9.54
N PRO A 48 -5.42 -3.93 8.68
CA PRO A 48 -4.15 -4.60 8.94
C PRO A 48 -3.55 -4.11 10.27
N ASP A 49 -2.93 -5.01 11.04
CA ASP A 49 -2.20 -4.63 12.26
C ASP A 49 -1.05 -3.66 11.96
N TYR A 50 -0.49 -3.78 10.75
CA TYR A 50 0.55 -2.91 10.25
C TYR A 50 0.54 -2.83 8.73
N THR A 51 0.83 -1.65 8.19
CA THR A 51 0.97 -1.40 6.75
C THR A 51 2.36 -0.87 6.42
N PHE A 52 3.00 -1.40 5.37
CA PHE A 52 4.19 -0.79 4.79
C PHE A 52 3.80 -0.05 3.52
N LEU A 53 3.97 1.27 3.52
CA LEU A 53 3.77 2.10 2.33
C LEU A 53 5.13 2.27 1.65
N LEU A 54 5.32 1.61 0.51
CA LEU A 54 6.59 1.65 -0.22
C LEU A 54 6.60 2.83 -1.18
N TYR A 55 7.49 3.80 -0.93
CA TYR A 55 7.70 4.98 -1.76
C TYR A 55 8.90 4.80 -2.70
N ALA A 56 8.83 5.40 -3.88
CA ALA A 56 10.01 5.70 -4.69
C ALA A 56 9.72 6.97 -5.50
N ASN A 57 10.77 7.74 -5.78
CA ASN A 57 10.62 8.92 -6.62
C ASN A 57 10.31 8.54 -8.09
N GLU A 58 9.83 9.53 -8.84
CA GLU A 58 9.44 9.36 -10.25
C GLU A 58 10.55 8.75 -11.10
N PHE A 59 11.79 9.24 -10.92
CA PHE A 59 12.94 8.79 -11.69
C PHE A 59 13.24 7.30 -11.47
N ALA A 60 13.27 6.84 -10.22
CA ALA A 60 13.51 5.45 -9.87
C ALA A 60 12.40 4.54 -10.40
N ILE A 61 11.13 4.97 -10.31
CA ILE A 61 10.00 4.20 -10.84
C ILE A 61 10.07 4.12 -12.36
N LYS A 62 10.28 5.23 -13.05
CA LYS A 62 10.42 5.26 -14.51
C LYS A 62 11.57 4.37 -14.99
N LYS A 63 12.72 4.41 -14.32
CA LYS A 63 13.87 3.53 -14.61
C LYS A 63 13.50 2.05 -14.44
N ARG A 64 12.76 1.70 -13.39
CA ARG A 64 12.29 0.32 -13.14
C ARG A 64 11.28 -0.15 -14.19
N LEU A 65 10.36 0.72 -14.60
CA LEU A 65 9.37 0.44 -15.64
C LEU A 65 10.04 0.21 -17.00
N ILE A 66 10.94 1.11 -17.42
CA ILE A 66 11.68 0.96 -18.69
C ILE A 66 12.51 -0.32 -18.69
N LYS A 67 13.14 -0.67 -17.56
CA LYS A 67 13.90 -1.93 -17.43
C LYS A 67 13.00 -3.17 -17.54
N ARG A 68 11.73 -3.07 -17.14
CA ARG A 68 10.73 -4.13 -17.25
C ARG A 68 10.23 -4.27 -18.68
N ASP A 69 9.81 -3.16 -19.27
CA ASP A 69 9.34 -3.04 -20.65
C ASP A 69 9.52 -1.58 -21.11
N GLU A 70 10.23 -1.36 -22.22
CA GLU A 70 10.46 -0.01 -22.76
C GLU A 70 9.16 0.68 -23.20
N LYS A 71 8.11 -0.09 -23.51
CA LYS A 71 6.78 0.40 -23.95
C LYS A 71 5.73 0.30 -22.85
N ASP A 72 6.17 0.17 -21.60
CA ASP A 72 5.28 0.03 -20.46
C ASP A 72 4.31 1.22 -20.36
N HIS A 73 3.02 0.95 -20.46
CA HIS A 73 1.98 1.98 -20.43
C HIS A 73 1.96 2.75 -19.10
N ASP A 74 2.44 2.14 -18.01
CA ASP A 74 2.51 2.79 -16.70
C ASP A 74 3.58 3.90 -16.64
N ILE A 75 4.51 3.98 -17.60
CA ILE A 75 5.48 5.08 -17.70
C ILE A 75 4.75 6.43 -17.77
N ASN A 76 3.59 6.49 -18.44
CA ASN A 76 2.82 7.72 -18.56
C ASN A 76 2.14 8.15 -17.25
N LYS A 77 2.04 7.24 -16.28
CA LYS A 77 1.41 7.49 -14.97
C LYS A 77 2.43 7.96 -13.92
N THR A 78 3.73 7.97 -14.23
CA THR A 78 4.76 8.34 -13.26
C THR A 78 4.61 9.76 -12.69
N PRO A 79 4.14 10.77 -13.44
CA PRO A 79 3.94 12.10 -12.86
C PRO A 79 2.88 12.15 -11.75
N LEU A 80 1.94 11.18 -11.72
CA LEU A 80 0.86 11.12 -10.72
C LEU A 80 1.30 10.51 -9.39
N ILE A 81 2.54 10.02 -9.31
CA ILE A 81 3.03 9.24 -8.17
C ILE A 81 3.01 10.06 -6.87
N ALA A 82 3.43 11.32 -6.92
CA ALA A 82 3.46 12.17 -5.72
C ALA A 82 2.06 12.36 -5.13
N GLU A 83 1.07 12.67 -5.98
CA GLU A 83 -0.33 12.80 -5.59
C GLU A 83 -0.90 11.46 -5.09
N ALA A 84 -0.53 10.35 -5.76
CA ALA A 84 -0.91 9.00 -5.34
C ALA A 84 -0.50 8.70 -3.91
N TYR A 85 0.76 9.00 -3.55
CA TYR A 85 1.27 8.77 -2.21
C TYR A 85 0.60 9.65 -1.17
N HIS A 86 0.41 10.93 -1.46
CA HIS A 86 -0.32 11.81 -0.57
C HIS A 86 -1.73 11.26 -0.28
N LYS A 87 -2.47 10.86 -1.33
CA LYS A 87 -3.81 10.29 -1.20
C LYS A 87 -3.83 8.98 -0.39
N MET A 88 -2.86 8.10 -0.61
CA MET A 88 -2.72 6.85 0.15
C MET A 88 -2.36 7.11 1.62
N GLU A 89 -1.48 8.06 1.89
CA GLU A 89 -1.08 8.43 3.24
C GLU A 89 -2.22 9.09 4.02
N SER A 90 -2.97 10.02 3.39
CA SER A 90 -4.17 10.60 4.00
C SER A 90 -5.16 9.52 4.42
N PHE A 91 -5.43 8.53 3.57
CA PHE A 91 -6.32 7.42 3.91
C PHE A 91 -5.86 6.63 5.13
N LEU A 92 -4.55 6.38 5.26
CA LEU A 92 -3.98 5.67 6.40
C LEU A 92 -4.16 6.48 7.71
N ILE A 93 -3.90 7.79 7.64
CA ILE A 93 -4.05 8.72 8.76
C ILE A 93 -5.52 8.83 9.18
N ASP A 94 -6.42 9.13 8.24
CA ASP A 94 -7.85 9.37 8.49
C ASP A 94 -8.54 8.13 9.10
N ASN A 95 -8.05 6.94 8.75
CA ASN A 95 -8.56 5.69 9.27
C ASN A 95 -7.74 5.14 10.44
N ALA A 96 -6.81 5.91 11.02
CA ALA A 96 -5.96 5.49 12.13
C ALA A 96 -5.31 4.10 11.91
N MET A 97 -4.85 3.84 10.69
CA MET A 97 -4.13 2.61 10.33
C MET A 97 -2.66 2.78 10.69
N LYS A 98 -2.09 1.81 11.42
CA LYS A 98 -0.65 1.82 11.74
C LYS A 98 0.14 1.56 10.46
N TYR A 99 1.11 2.41 10.17
CA TYR A 99 1.94 2.24 8.97
C TYR A 99 3.37 2.74 9.14
N ARG A 100 4.25 2.31 8.24
CA ARG A 100 5.56 2.92 8.00
C ARG A 100 5.75 3.21 6.52
N LEU A 101 6.10 4.45 6.19
CA LEU A 101 6.62 4.83 4.89
C LEU A 101 8.06 4.33 4.76
N ILE A 102 8.37 3.60 3.69
CA ILE A 102 9.74 3.18 3.36
C ILE A 102 10.10 3.79 2.01
N ASP A 103 11.06 4.70 2.00
CA ASP A 103 11.67 5.17 0.75
C ASP A 103 12.56 4.05 0.19
N THR A 104 12.18 3.59 -1.00
CA THR A 104 12.84 2.54 -1.77
C THR A 104 13.60 3.08 -2.96
N THR A 105 13.67 4.41 -3.18
CA THR A 105 14.26 5.05 -4.36
C THR A 105 15.60 4.42 -4.77
N ASP A 106 16.51 4.29 -3.80
CA ASP A 106 17.86 3.76 -4.01
C ASP A 106 18.03 2.31 -3.54
N LEU A 107 16.93 1.63 -3.23
CA LEU A 107 16.95 0.26 -2.71
C LEU A 107 16.61 -0.77 -3.78
N ASN A 108 17.26 -1.92 -3.69
CA ASN A 108 16.84 -3.14 -4.37
C ASN A 108 15.87 -3.96 -3.50
N ALA A 109 15.28 -5.00 -4.08
CA ALA A 109 14.27 -5.82 -3.40
C ALA A 109 14.76 -6.46 -2.08
N SER A 110 16.00 -6.94 -2.04
CA SER A 110 16.59 -7.52 -0.82
C SER A 110 16.71 -6.47 0.27
N GLU A 111 17.21 -5.28 -0.05
CA GLU A 111 17.36 -4.17 0.90
C GLU A 111 16.01 -3.67 1.43
N VAL A 112 14.96 -3.69 0.60
CA VAL A 112 13.59 -3.37 1.04
C VAL A 112 13.09 -4.41 2.03
N VAL A 113 13.31 -5.70 1.76
CA VAL A 113 12.93 -6.79 2.67
C VAL A 113 13.68 -6.67 4.00
N ASP A 114 14.98 -6.43 3.98
CA ASP A 114 15.78 -6.24 5.18
C ASP A 114 15.28 -5.07 6.04
N LYS A 115 14.89 -3.96 5.40
CA LYS A 115 14.25 -2.83 6.09
C LYS A 115 12.92 -3.22 6.72
N ILE A 116 12.06 -3.93 6.00
CA ILE A 116 10.76 -4.37 6.52
C ILE A 116 10.96 -5.29 7.74
N LEU A 117 11.85 -6.28 7.64
CA LEU A 117 12.15 -7.21 8.73
C LEU A 117 12.70 -6.49 9.97
N LYS A 118 13.61 -5.53 9.77
CA LYS A 118 14.10 -4.67 10.86
C LYS A 118 12.98 -3.88 11.52
N CYS A 119 12.06 -3.32 10.73
CA CYS A 119 10.91 -2.60 11.29
C CYS A 119 10.02 -3.54 12.11
N LEU A 120 9.75 -4.74 11.60
CA LEU A 120 8.90 -5.72 12.28
C LEU A 120 9.49 -6.19 13.60
N SER A 121 10.81 -6.35 13.71
CA SER A 121 11.46 -6.74 14.98
C SER A 121 11.40 -5.64 16.05
N GLU A 122 11.25 -4.38 15.64
CA GLU A 122 11.08 -3.23 16.53
C GLU A 122 9.61 -3.05 16.98
N ILE A 123 8.66 -3.64 16.25
CA ILE A 123 7.22 -3.49 16.50
C ILE A 123 6.71 -4.63 17.38
N LYS A 124 6.03 -4.29 18.48
CA LYS A 124 5.18 -5.24 19.21
C LYS A 124 3.84 -5.37 18.49
N LEU A 125 3.75 -6.31 17.55
CA LEU A 125 2.47 -6.75 16.99
C LEU A 125 1.69 -7.52 18.08
N LYS A 126 0.37 -7.39 18.06
CA LYS A 126 -0.52 -8.08 19.01
C LYS A 126 -0.73 -9.52 18.60
#